data_AF-A0A7S1SRB5-F1
#
_entry.id   AF-A0A7S1SRB5-F1
#
_cell.length_a   1.000
_cell.length_b   1.000
_cell.length_c   1.000
_cell.angle_alpha   90.00
_cell.angle_beta   90.00
_cell.angle_gamma   90.00
#
_symmetry.space_group_name_H-M   'P 1'
#
loop_
_entity.id
_entity.type
_entity.pdbx_description
1 polymer ?
#
loop_
_entity_poly.entity_id
_entity_poly.type
_entity_poly.pdbx_seq_one_letter_code
_entity_poly.pdbx_strand_id
1 'polypeptide(L)'
;MDVSAGFDGVAALMFSAMAGPIPRSIPQVAKGDVPVDWEQRRGPRQYVETASVRPEDSRLFYKPLGELQEVTLDVGKYMPLLDGIQRTLQSRRAKEAQNDEGGASHEEVLRTLHKRLGEDFFKDTERVTRVFENSARDVLLAASMMGQAKWRRTTSRNVAALLAPLRPSKFPRPFRFIIGKQAQDVHAAANVCLQWCSSNRDAVRGFEAAYRSATGSATSAARMVAPCWANERVGGFLTSPLLLELRALLQAQSVPEGEEVPEVSCPICLCALFRPVGLVCGHAFCSHCLRGSLEARRCSTTEVSGSAPSVEVCCPHCRRMSRLDAAVEMPRLEALARTVSPEEWAEQQEQHRLELAAAELERQEAMARRLREGFGRDFAGCLRPPASMHGLFSGLGPLSVQDAIITFGMC
;
A
#
# COMPACT_ATOMS: atom_id res chain seq x y z
N MET A 1 58.25 -19.85 -11.82
CA MET A 1 57.93 -19.36 -10.47
C MET A 1 56.43 -19.35 -10.37
N ASP A 2 55.90 -20.46 -9.83
CA ASP A 2 54.47 -20.71 -9.64
C ASP A 2 53.92 -19.90 -8.46
N VAL A 3 52.74 -19.34 -8.64
CA VAL A 3 51.95 -18.70 -7.57
C VAL A 3 50.53 -19.24 -7.66
N SER A 4 50.33 -20.47 -7.20
CA SER A 4 49.02 -21.07 -6.99
C SER A 4 49.02 -21.85 -5.67
N ALA A 5 48.75 -21.17 -4.55
CA ALA A 5 48.39 -21.82 -3.30
C ALA A 5 47.71 -20.82 -2.36
N GLY A 6 46.51 -21.15 -1.91
CA GLY A 6 45.97 -20.65 -0.64
C GLY A 6 44.64 -19.92 -0.74
N PHE A 7 43.54 -20.63 -0.97
CA PHE A 7 42.21 -20.22 -0.49
C PHE A 7 41.25 -21.42 -0.35
N ASP A 8 41.67 -22.46 0.37
CA ASP A 8 40.78 -23.54 0.82
C ASP A 8 40.89 -23.67 2.34
N GLY A 9 39.95 -23.08 3.09
CA GLY A 9 40.00 -23.17 4.55
C GLY A 9 38.91 -22.49 5.38
N VAL A 10 37.78 -22.05 4.81
CA VAL A 10 36.71 -21.39 5.60
C VAL A 10 35.30 -21.98 5.39
N ALA A 11 35.10 -22.92 4.46
CA ALA A 11 33.77 -23.44 4.15
C ALA A 11 33.28 -24.61 5.03
N ALA A 12 34.09 -25.15 5.95
CA ALA A 12 33.79 -26.43 6.60
C ALA A 12 33.26 -26.37 8.06
N LEU A 13 33.05 -25.18 8.66
CA LEU A 13 32.68 -25.07 10.09
C LEU A 13 31.29 -24.48 10.39
N MET A 14 30.45 -24.20 9.39
CA MET A 14 29.13 -23.58 9.61
C MET A 14 27.92 -24.50 9.37
N PHE A 15 28.10 -25.75 8.93
CA PHE A 15 26.97 -26.64 8.57
C PHE A 15 26.65 -27.78 9.56
N SER A 16 27.29 -27.83 10.74
CA SER A 16 27.17 -29.00 11.63
C SER A 16 26.34 -28.79 12.92
N ALA A 17 25.57 -27.70 13.05
CA ALA A 17 24.90 -27.35 14.32
C ALA A 17 23.36 -27.33 14.32
N MET A 18 22.67 -27.85 13.29
CA MET A 18 21.19 -27.76 13.20
C MET A 18 20.47 -29.10 12.94
N ALA A 19 21.14 -30.25 13.06
CA ALA A 19 20.49 -31.57 12.91
C ALA A 19 20.16 -32.19 14.28
N GLY A 20 19.10 -31.70 14.92
CA GLY A 20 18.43 -32.43 16.02
C GLY A 20 17.43 -33.45 15.46
N PRO A 21 17.27 -34.65 16.06
CA PRO A 21 16.34 -35.65 15.57
C PRO A 21 14.88 -35.21 15.76
N ILE A 22 14.11 -35.21 14.67
CA ILE A 22 12.67 -35.00 14.66
C ILE A 22 11.98 -36.23 15.29
N PRO A 23 11.16 -36.09 16.35
CA PRO A 23 10.38 -37.20 16.87
C PRO A 23 9.28 -37.57 15.88
N ARG A 24 9.38 -38.77 15.29
CA ARG A 24 8.31 -39.42 14.52
C ARG A 24 7.31 -40.04 15.49
N SER A 25 6.21 -39.34 15.77
CA SER A 25 4.94 -39.97 16.13
C SER A 25 3.81 -38.94 16.13
N ILE A 26 3.06 -38.89 15.02
CA ILE A 26 1.74 -38.27 14.97
C ILE A 26 0.74 -39.33 15.46
N PRO A 27 -0.09 -39.08 16.47
CA PRO A 27 -1.15 -40.01 16.83
C PRO A 27 -2.20 -40.06 15.71
N GLN A 28 -2.48 -41.26 15.22
CA GLN A 28 -3.56 -41.51 14.27
C GLN A 28 -4.90 -41.14 14.93
N VAL A 29 -5.54 -40.09 14.40
CA VAL A 29 -6.94 -39.78 14.70
C VAL A 29 -7.80 -40.76 13.92
N ALA A 30 -8.57 -41.56 14.64
CA ALA A 30 -9.52 -42.50 14.08
C ALA A 30 -10.55 -41.77 13.20
N LYS A 31 -10.69 -42.21 11.95
CA LYS A 31 -11.81 -41.84 11.07
C LYS A 31 -13.08 -42.44 11.65
N GLY A 32 -13.91 -41.60 12.27
CA GLY A 32 -15.30 -41.91 12.56
C GLY A 32 -16.15 -41.63 11.33
N ASP A 33 -16.95 -42.62 10.93
CA ASP A 33 -17.87 -42.56 9.81
C ASP A 33 -18.95 -41.47 10.02
N VAL A 34 -19.10 -40.58 9.04
CA VAL A 34 -20.21 -39.64 8.95
C VAL A 34 -21.18 -40.16 7.88
N PRO A 35 -22.48 -40.34 8.18
CA PRO A 35 -23.45 -40.74 7.17
C PRO A 35 -23.73 -39.58 6.22
N VAL A 36 -23.50 -39.81 4.93
CA VAL A 36 -23.89 -38.92 3.84
C VAL A 36 -25.33 -39.27 3.45
N ASP A 37 -26.29 -38.44 3.87
CA ASP A 37 -27.63 -38.43 3.26
C ASP A 37 -28.18 -37.00 3.20
N TRP A 38 -27.91 -36.31 2.10
CA TRP A 38 -28.41 -34.95 1.83
C TRP A 38 -28.92 -34.77 0.38
N GLU A 39 -29.18 -35.85 -0.36
CA GLU A 39 -29.41 -35.76 -1.82
C GLU A 39 -30.86 -35.96 -2.27
N GLN A 40 -31.85 -35.72 -1.41
CA GLN A 40 -33.27 -35.71 -1.82
C GLN A 40 -34.00 -34.48 -1.29
N ARG A 41 -33.87 -33.35 -2.00
CA ARG A 41 -34.88 -32.24 -2.06
C ARG A 41 -34.38 -31.09 -2.94
N ARG A 42 -34.34 -31.27 -4.26
CA ARG A 42 -34.47 -30.14 -5.21
C ARG A 42 -35.33 -30.56 -6.40
N GLY A 43 -36.53 -30.00 -6.45
CA GLY A 43 -37.42 -30.09 -7.61
C GLY A 43 -36.85 -29.34 -8.83
N PRO A 44 -37.46 -29.50 -10.01
CA PRO A 44 -36.89 -29.06 -11.28
C PRO A 44 -36.85 -27.53 -11.38
N ARG A 45 -35.66 -26.98 -11.65
CA ARG A 45 -35.49 -25.58 -12.05
C ARG A 45 -35.80 -25.46 -13.54
N GLN A 46 -36.83 -24.67 -13.87
CA GLN A 46 -37.06 -24.21 -15.24
C GLN A 46 -35.92 -23.30 -15.69
N TYR A 47 -35.28 -23.65 -16.79
CA TYR A 47 -34.34 -22.80 -17.50
C TYR A 47 -35.11 -21.68 -18.21
N VAL A 48 -34.77 -20.43 -17.92
CA VAL A 48 -35.12 -19.28 -18.76
C VAL A 48 -33.93 -19.03 -19.67
N GLU A 49 -34.12 -19.19 -20.98
CA GLU A 49 -33.14 -18.84 -22.01
C GLU A 49 -32.77 -17.35 -21.90
N THR A 50 -31.53 -17.06 -21.54
CA THR A 50 -30.97 -15.72 -21.70
C THR A 50 -30.53 -15.53 -23.14
N ALA A 51 -31.15 -14.54 -23.80
CA ALA A 51 -30.88 -14.16 -25.18
C ALA A 51 -29.38 -13.92 -25.44
N SER A 52 -28.86 -14.56 -26.50
CA SER A 52 -27.51 -14.34 -27.00
C SER A 52 -27.38 -12.92 -27.56
N VAL A 53 -26.44 -12.14 -27.03
CA VAL A 53 -26.01 -10.88 -27.64
C VAL A 53 -24.99 -11.22 -28.73
N ARG A 54 -25.23 -10.75 -29.97
CA ARG A 54 -24.37 -11.03 -31.13
C ARG A 54 -23.07 -10.22 -31.08
N PRO A 55 -21.94 -10.70 -31.65
CA PRO A 55 -20.62 -10.09 -31.53
C PRO A 55 -20.39 -8.81 -32.36
N GLU A 56 -21.40 -8.32 -33.09
CA GLU A 56 -21.22 -7.36 -34.19
C GLU A 56 -21.41 -5.88 -33.78
N ASP A 57 -21.77 -5.60 -32.52
CA ASP A 57 -21.96 -4.22 -32.00
C ASP A 57 -20.71 -3.58 -31.37
N SER A 58 -19.52 -4.15 -31.58
CA SER A 58 -18.24 -3.68 -31.01
C SER A 58 -17.62 -2.48 -31.75
N ARG A 59 -18.39 -1.76 -32.58
CA ARG A 59 -17.98 -0.52 -33.26
C ARG A 59 -18.79 0.69 -32.78
N LEU A 60 -18.62 1.08 -31.53
CA LEU A 60 -19.11 2.37 -31.03
C LEU A 60 -17.93 3.29 -30.66
N PHE A 61 -17.56 4.11 -31.64
CA PHE A 61 -17.02 5.48 -31.55
C PHE A 61 -16.14 5.85 -30.35
N TYR A 62 -14.81 5.82 -30.55
CA TYR A 62 -13.91 6.74 -29.86
C TYR A 62 -14.07 8.15 -30.46
N LYS A 63 -14.55 9.11 -29.67
CA LYS A 63 -14.43 10.56 -29.94
C LYS A 63 -13.23 11.14 -29.16
N PRO A 64 -12.59 12.20 -29.66
CA PRO A 64 -11.21 12.55 -29.30
C PRO A 64 -11.09 13.19 -27.91
N LEU A 65 -9.95 12.94 -27.27
CA LEU A 65 -9.45 13.40 -25.96
C LEU A 65 -9.36 14.94 -25.76
N GLY A 66 -10.10 15.76 -26.50
CA GLY A 66 -9.89 17.20 -26.58
C GLY A 66 -10.19 18.02 -25.31
N GLU A 67 -10.90 17.47 -24.32
CA GLU A 67 -11.44 18.26 -23.20
C GLU A 67 -11.02 17.75 -21.81
N LEU A 68 -10.13 16.76 -21.75
CA LEU A 68 -9.40 16.42 -20.51
C LEU A 68 -8.40 17.53 -20.12
N GLN A 69 -8.22 18.55 -20.97
CA GLN A 69 -7.23 19.62 -20.82
C GLN A 69 -7.36 20.44 -19.53
N GLU A 70 -8.56 20.62 -18.95
CA GLU A 70 -8.73 21.46 -17.75
C GLU A 70 -8.14 20.83 -16.46
N VAL A 71 -7.96 19.51 -16.45
CA VAL A 71 -7.50 18.76 -15.27
C VAL A 71 -6.22 17.98 -15.57
N THR A 72 -5.68 18.08 -16.78
CA THR A 72 -4.31 17.65 -17.09
C THR A 72 -3.33 18.78 -16.86
N LEU A 73 -2.07 18.44 -16.58
CA LEU A 73 -0.98 19.40 -16.62
C LEU A 73 -0.85 19.98 -18.04
N ASP A 74 -1.20 21.26 -18.19
CA ASP A 74 -0.99 22.01 -19.41
C ASP A 74 0.45 22.54 -19.44
N VAL A 75 1.33 21.82 -20.13
CA VAL A 75 2.74 22.23 -20.30
C VAL A 75 2.85 23.57 -21.03
N GLY A 76 1.90 23.88 -21.92
CA GLY A 76 1.87 25.12 -22.70
C GLY A 76 1.83 26.37 -21.84
N LYS A 77 1.13 26.32 -20.70
CA LYS A 77 1.05 27.40 -19.71
C LYS A 77 2.42 27.86 -19.20
N TYR A 78 3.42 26.97 -19.17
CA TYR A 78 4.76 27.28 -18.64
C TYR A 78 5.76 27.74 -19.69
N MET A 79 5.43 27.61 -20.98
CA MET A 79 6.33 27.98 -22.09
C MET A 79 6.82 29.44 -22.01
N PRO A 80 6.00 30.45 -21.68
CA PRO A 80 6.48 31.83 -21.56
C PRO A 80 7.57 32.02 -20.50
N LEU A 81 7.50 31.26 -19.38
CA LEU A 81 8.51 31.29 -18.32
C LEU A 81 9.80 30.59 -18.78
N LEU A 82 9.67 29.45 -19.47
CA LEU A 82 10.79 28.71 -20.05
C LEU A 82 11.54 29.55 -21.10
N ASP A 83 10.81 30.23 -21.98
CA ASP A 83 11.40 31.14 -22.96
C ASP A 83 12.12 32.31 -22.27
N GLY A 84 11.56 32.81 -21.16
CA GLY A 84 12.20 33.83 -20.32
C GLY A 84 13.54 33.35 -19.74
N ILE A 85 13.59 32.12 -19.23
CA ILE A 85 14.82 31.50 -18.72
C ILE A 85 15.85 31.36 -19.85
N GLN A 86 15.43 30.83 -20.99
CA GLN A 86 16.30 30.63 -22.15
C GLN A 86 16.90 31.95 -22.65
N ARG A 87 16.09 33.00 -22.83
CA ARG A 87 16.56 34.33 -23.24
C ARG A 87 17.55 34.93 -22.23
N THR A 88 17.27 34.78 -20.94
CA THR A 88 18.15 35.31 -19.88
C THR A 88 19.50 34.58 -19.86
N LEU A 89 19.50 33.25 -20.04
CA LEU A 89 20.73 32.45 -20.18
C LEU A 89 21.53 32.82 -21.43
N GLN A 90 20.86 33.03 -22.57
CA GLN A 90 21.51 33.46 -23.81
C GLN A 90 22.14 34.86 -23.65
N SER A 91 21.42 35.80 -23.05
CA SER A 91 21.93 37.15 -22.77
C SER A 91 23.14 37.12 -21.83
N ARG A 92 23.09 36.29 -20.78
CA ARG A 92 24.21 36.09 -19.87
C ARG A 92 25.45 35.54 -20.60
N ARG A 93 25.30 34.49 -21.41
CA ARG A 93 26.40 33.92 -22.22
C ARG A 93 27.01 34.95 -23.18
N ALA A 94 26.17 35.79 -23.79
CA ALA A 94 26.64 36.84 -24.69
C ALA A 94 27.47 37.91 -23.95
N LYS A 95 27.08 38.27 -22.72
CA LYS A 95 27.85 39.21 -21.87
C LYS A 95 29.14 38.59 -21.32
N GLU A 96 29.09 37.33 -20.89
CA GLU A 96 30.28 36.59 -20.45
C GLU A 96 31.31 36.53 -21.59
N ALA A 97 30.87 36.35 -22.84
CA ALA A 97 31.75 36.40 -24.01
C ALA A 97 32.37 37.79 -24.28
N GLN A 98 31.77 38.86 -23.74
CA GLN A 98 32.26 40.25 -23.85
C GLN A 98 33.11 40.69 -22.64
N ASN A 99 33.34 39.81 -21.66
CA ASN A 99 33.99 40.13 -20.38
C ASN A 99 33.31 41.30 -19.60
N ASP A 100 31.99 41.47 -19.75
CA ASP A 100 31.21 42.46 -18.98
C ASP A 100 30.86 41.91 -17.58
N GLU A 101 31.24 42.62 -16.51
CA GLU A 101 31.01 42.22 -15.11
C GLU A 101 29.53 42.31 -14.67
N GLY A 102 28.60 42.67 -15.57
CA GLY A 102 27.16 42.79 -15.30
C GLY A 102 26.39 41.50 -14.94
N GLY A 103 27.05 40.42 -14.51
CA GLY A 103 26.46 39.09 -14.30
C GLY A 103 25.46 38.98 -13.13
N ALA A 104 25.57 39.83 -12.11
CA ALA A 104 24.73 39.77 -10.90
C ALA A 104 23.24 40.00 -11.20
N SER A 105 22.92 40.82 -12.21
CA SER A 105 21.53 41.10 -12.60
C SER A 105 20.86 39.89 -13.25
N HIS A 106 21.55 39.18 -14.16
CA HIS A 106 21.02 38.00 -14.82
C HIS A 106 20.75 36.85 -13.86
N GLU A 107 21.60 36.69 -12.83
CA GLU A 107 21.41 35.63 -11.84
C GLU A 107 20.14 35.83 -11.00
N GLU A 108 19.86 37.07 -10.58
CA GLU A 108 18.63 37.39 -9.84
C GLU A 108 17.37 37.17 -10.69
N VAL A 109 17.41 37.55 -11.97
CA VAL A 109 16.30 37.30 -12.91
C VAL A 109 16.07 35.80 -13.10
N LEU A 110 17.13 35.02 -13.31
CA LEU A 110 17.04 33.56 -13.44
C LEU A 110 16.47 32.93 -12.17
N ARG A 111 16.95 33.34 -11.00
CA ARG A 111 16.46 32.86 -9.70
C ARG A 111 14.96 33.11 -9.54
N THR A 112 14.50 34.31 -9.91
CA THR A 112 13.08 34.69 -9.87
C THR A 112 12.23 33.85 -10.83
N LEU A 113 12.69 33.67 -12.07
CA LEU A 113 11.98 32.87 -13.08
C LEU A 113 11.90 31.40 -12.68
N HIS A 114 13.00 30.81 -12.20
CA HIS A 114 13.03 29.42 -11.71
C HIS A 114 12.10 29.22 -10.53
N LYS A 115 12.10 30.15 -9.56
CA LYS A 115 11.22 30.10 -8.40
C LYS A 115 9.75 30.11 -8.81
N ARG A 116 9.36 31.09 -9.64
CA ARG A 116 7.96 31.21 -10.10
C ARG A 116 7.52 29.98 -10.91
N LEU A 117 8.38 29.50 -11.80
CA LEU A 117 8.10 28.32 -12.59
C LEU A 117 7.90 27.09 -11.71
N GLY A 118 8.76 26.87 -10.73
CA GLY A 118 8.62 25.77 -9.77
C GLY A 118 7.33 25.88 -8.97
N GLU A 119 7.03 27.06 -8.41
CA GLU A 119 5.80 27.28 -7.62
C GLU A 119 4.52 27.02 -8.43
N ASP A 120 4.43 27.54 -9.66
CA ASP A 120 3.25 27.38 -10.50
C ASP A 120 3.08 25.92 -10.96
N PHE A 121 4.18 25.29 -11.40
CA PHE A 121 4.17 23.88 -11.82
C PHE A 121 3.80 22.92 -10.69
N PHE A 122 4.39 23.10 -9.50
CA PHE A 122 4.10 22.22 -8.37
C PHE A 122 2.70 22.40 -7.81
N LYS A 123 2.15 23.63 -7.80
CA LYS A 123 0.74 23.87 -7.41
C LYS A 123 -0.24 23.14 -8.33
N ASP A 124 -0.01 23.21 -9.64
CA ASP A 124 -0.85 22.52 -10.62
C ASP A 124 -0.70 20.99 -10.47
N THR A 125 0.51 20.50 -10.21
CA THR A 125 0.76 19.07 -10.01
C THR A 125 0.14 18.53 -8.71
N GLU A 126 0.14 19.32 -7.64
CA GLU A 126 -0.55 19.01 -6.38
C GLU A 126 -2.08 18.97 -6.59
N ARG A 127 -2.63 19.91 -7.36
CA ARG A 127 -4.05 19.92 -7.73
C ARG A 127 -4.42 18.64 -8.49
N VAL A 128 -3.63 18.28 -9.50
CA VAL A 128 -3.78 17.05 -10.29
C VAL A 128 -3.75 15.83 -9.36
N THR A 129 -2.74 15.74 -8.49
CA THR A 129 -2.63 14.67 -7.49
C THR A 129 -3.88 14.51 -6.63
N ARG A 130 -4.42 15.60 -6.07
CA ARG A 130 -5.64 15.54 -5.25
C ARG A 130 -6.85 15.02 -6.03
N VAL A 131 -7.02 15.48 -7.27
CA VAL A 131 -8.14 15.01 -8.12
C VAL A 131 -8.02 13.51 -8.37
N PHE A 132 -6.81 13.03 -8.67
CA PHE A 132 -6.55 11.62 -8.85
C PHE A 132 -6.93 10.81 -7.62
N GLU A 133 -6.36 11.14 -6.46
CA GLU A 133 -6.53 10.33 -5.26
C GLU A 133 -7.98 10.22 -4.84
N ASN A 134 -8.73 11.33 -4.94
CA ASN A 134 -10.16 11.34 -4.65
C ASN A 134 -10.93 10.47 -5.65
N SER A 135 -10.64 10.59 -6.95
CA SER A 135 -11.32 9.82 -7.99
C SER A 135 -11.02 8.32 -7.87
N ALA A 136 -9.75 7.97 -7.66
CA ALA A 136 -9.32 6.58 -7.48
C ALA A 136 -9.94 5.95 -6.23
N ARG A 137 -9.94 6.67 -5.09
CA ARG A 137 -10.56 6.21 -3.86
C ARG A 137 -12.07 5.98 -4.04
N ASP A 138 -12.75 6.89 -4.72
CA ASP A 138 -14.18 6.75 -5.01
C ASP A 138 -14.47 5.53 -5.90
N VAL A 139 -13.67 5.30 -6.94
CA VAL A 139 -13.80 4.11 -7.80
C VAL A 139 -13.60 2.84 -6.99
N LEU A 140 -12.58 2.78 -6.14
CA LEU A 140 -12.26 1.60 -5.32
C LEU A 140 -13.30 1.35 -4.23
N LEU A 141 -13.80 2.39 -3.57
CA LEU A 141 -14.93 2.30 -2.64
C LEU A 141 -16.18 1.79 -3.35
N ALA A 142 -16.46 2.30 -4.53
CA ALA A 142 -17.65 1.89 -5.25
C ALA A 142 -17.52 0.43 -5.74
N ALA A 143 -16.30 0.00 -6.12
CA ALA A 143 -16.00 -1.40 -6.37
C ALA A 143 -16.30 -2.27 -5.14
N SER A 144 -15.89 -1.85 -3.92
CA SER A 144 -16.05 -2.66 -2.69
C SER A 144 -17.50 -2.88 -2.32
N MET A 145 -18.36 -1.94 -2.72
CA MET A 145 -19.80 -2.04 -2.53
C MET A 145 -20.53 -2.95 -3.54
N MET A 146 -19.89 -3.41 -4.63
CA MET A 146 -20.58 -4.15 -5.71
C MET A 146 -21.06 -5.58 -5.36
N GLY A 147 -20.98 -6.00 -4.09
CA GLY A 147 -21.70 -7.17 -3.55
C GLY A 147 -22.99 -6.84 -2.79
N GLN A 148 -23.29 -5.56 -2.57
CA GLN A 148 -24.48 -5.10 -1.84
C GLN A 148 -25.38 -4.29 -2.77
N ALA A 149 -26.55 -4.85 -3.07
CA ALA A 149 -27.51 -4.31 -4.02
C ALA A 149 -27.73 -2.80 -3.87
N LYS A 150 -27.39 -2.08 -4.95
CA LYS A 150 -27.51 -0.62 -5.20
C LYS A 150 -26.23 0.17 -4.95
N TRP A 151 -25.43 0.24 -6.01
CA TRP A 151 -24.74 1.47 -6.40
C TRP A 151 -25.67 2.67 -6.20
N ARG A 152 -25.50 3.42 -5.10
CA ARG A 152 -26.42 4.51 -4.76
C ARG A 152 -26.28 5.61 -5.80
N ARG A 153 -27.42 6.18 -6.24
CA ARG A 153 -27.45 7.34 -7.16
C ARG A 153 -26.54 8.49 -6.69
N THR A 154 -26.29 8.61 -5.39
CA THR A 154 -25.37 9.58 -4.79
C THR A 154 -23.90 9.32 -5.18
N THR A 155 -23.44 8.07 -5.20
CA THR A 155 -22.06 7.72 -5.59
C THR A 155 -21.83 7.95 -7.08
N SER A 156 -22.76 7.53 -7.96
CA SER A 156 -22.73 7.93 -9.38
C SER A 156 -22.71 9.45 -9.56
N ARG A 157 -23.48 10.20 -8.77
CA ARG A 157 -23.47 11.67 -8.85
C ARG A 157 -22.16 12.25 -8.36
N ASN A 158 -21.55 11.70 -7.32
CA ASN A 158 -20.27 12.18 -6.78
C ASN A 158 -19.13 11.88 -7.77
N VAL A 159 -19.05 10.66 -8.32
CA VAL A 159 -18.11 10.33 -9.39
C VAL A 159 -18.39 11.20 -10.63
N ALA A 160 -19.64 11.35 -11.06
CA ALA A 160 -20.00 12.22 -12.19
C ALA A 160 -19.84 13.73 -11.92
N ALA A 161 -19.73 14.14 -10.64
CA ALA A 161 -19.47 15.50 -10.19
C ALA A 161 -17.97 15.76 -9.99
N LEU A 162 -17.19 14.76 -9.59
CA LEU A 162 -15.72 14.76 -9.56
C LEU A 162 -15.14 14.73 -10.97
N LEU A 163 -15.82 14.05 -11.88
CA LEU A 163 -15.58 14.12 -13.32
C LEU A 163 -16.32 15.31 -13.98
N ALA A 164 -17.10 16.11 -13.23
CA ALA A 164 -17.79 17.28 -13.81
C ALA A 164 -16.87 18.46 -14.20
N PRO A 165 -15.71 18.70 -13.56
CA PRO A 165 -14.67 19.59 -14.09
C PRO A 165 -14.01 19.07 -15.38
N LEU A 166 -14.30 17.85 -15.80
CA LEU A 166 -13.98 17.35 -17.15
C LEU A 166 -15.11 17.66 -18.15
N ARG A 167 -16.07 18.52 -17.79
CA ARG A 167 -17.14 18.96 -18.69
C ARG A 167 -16.73 20.28 -19.35
N PRO A 168 -16.69 20.37 -20.69
CA PRO A 168 -16.70 21.68 -21.33
C PRO A 168 -18.04 22.38 -21.07
N SER A 169 -18.03 23.70 -21.13
CA SER A 169 -19.22 24.56 -21.04
C SER A 169 -20.16 24.45 -22.26
N LYS A 170 -19.86 23.60 -23.25
CA LYS A 170 -20.64 23.46 -24.49
C LYS A 170 -20.80 22.01 -24.94
N PHE A 171 -21.38 21.14 -24.11
CA PHE A 171 -22.00 19.91 -24.63
C PHE A 171 -23.52 20.07 -24.79
N PRO A 172 -24.11 19.70 -25.95
CA PRO A 172 -25.53 19.43 -26.02
C PRO A 172 -25.88 18.28 -25.05
N ARG A 173 -27.18 18.16 -24.75
CA ARG A 173 -27.74 17.36 -23.64
C ARG A 173 -27.54 15.80 -23.65
N PRO A 174 -26.88 15.08 -24.59
CA PRO A 174 -26.78 13.60 -24.47
C PRO A 174 -25.78 13.06 -23.43
N PHE A 175 -24.78 13.82 -22.96
CA PHE A 175 -23.74 13.27 -22.06
C PHE A 175 -24.24 12.92 -20.65
N ARG A 176 -25.43 13.41 -20.27
CA ARG A 176 -26.13 13.01 -19.03
C ARG A 176 -26.58 11.55 -19.05
N PHE A 177 -26.74 10.96 -20.24
CA PHE A 177 -27.19 9.58 -20.43
C PHE A 177 -26.05 8.56 -20.43
N ILE A 178 -24.86 8.94 -20.87
CA ILE A 178 -23.72 8.01 -21.00
C ILE A 178 -23.15 7.68 -19.62
N ILE A 179 -22.92 8.66 -18.75
CA ILE A 179 -22.48 8.41 -17.37
C ILE A 179 -23.61 7.80 -16.51
N GLY A 180 -24.88 8.04 -16.83
CA GLY A 180 -26.01 7.44 -16.10
C GLY A 180 -26.14 5.91 -16.29
N LYS A 181 -25.70 5.36 -17.43
CA LYS A 181 -25.71 3.93 -17.72
C LYS A 181 -24.32 3.28 -17.64
N GLN A 182 -23.23 3.99 -18.02
CA GLN A 182 -21.86 3.46 -17.97
C GLN A 182 -21.12 3.73 -16.65
N ALA A 183 -21.57 4.64 -15.78
CA ALA A 183 -21.05 4.69 -14.39
C ALA A 183 -21.57 3.53 -13.51
N GLN A 184 -22.22 2.54 -14.12
CA GLN A 184 -22.43 1.23 -13.50
C GLN A 184 -21.19 0.33 -13.69
N ASP A 185 -20.29 0.68 -14.60
CA ASP A 185 -19.07 -0.07 -14.86
C ASP A 185 -17.88 0.57 -14.14
N VAL A 186 -17.60 0.03 -12.96
CA VAL A 186 -16.42 0.34 -12.15
C VAL A 186 -15.12 0.21 -12.93
N HIS A 187 -15.05 -0.72 -13.89
CA HIS A 187 -13.84 -1.02 -14.64
C HIS A 187 -13.61 0.02 -15.72
N ALA A 188 -14.67 0.47 -16.40
CA ALA A 188 -14.58 1.64 -17.27
C ALA A 188 -14.05 2.88 -16.50
N ALA A 189 -14.55 3.12 -15.29
CA ALA A 189 -14.09 4.23 -14.45
C ALA A 189 -12.61 4.08 -14.00
N ALA A 190 -12.20 2.86 -13.64
CA ALA A 190 -10.81 2.54 -13.30
C ALA A 190 -9.86 2.78 -14.49
N ASN A 191 -10.25 2.33 -15.69
CA ASN A 191 -9.50 2.56 -16.93
C ASN A 191 -9.31 4.06 -17.20
N VAL A 192 -10.36 4.87 -17.05
CA VAL A 192 -10.28 6.33 -17.21
C VAL A 192 -9.28 6.95 -16.24
N CYS A 193 -9.28 6.52 -14.97
CA CYS A 193 -8.32 7.01 -13.97
C CYS A 193 -6.87 6.68 -14.38
N LEU A 194 -6.61 5.45 -14.84
CA LEU A 194 -5.28 5.03 -15.28
C LEU A 194 -4.81 5.77 -16.53
N GLN A 195 -5.69 5.95 -17.53
CA GLN A 195 -5.38 6.70 -18.73
C GLN A 195 -5.05 8.16 -18.40
N TRP A 196 -5.84 8.78 -17.51
CA TRP A 196 -5.59 10.15 -17.06
C TRP A 196 -4.24 10.27 -16.31
N CYS A 197 -3.85 9.27 -15.52
CA CYS A 197 -2.51 9.23 -14.92
C CYS A 197 -1.39 9.13 -15.95
N SER A 198 -1.58 8.31 -17.00
CA SER A 198 -0.61 8.21 -18.10
C SER A 198 -0.44 9.56 -18.79
N SER A 199 -1.54 10.24 -19.13
CA SER A 199 -1.47 11.55 -19.79
C SER A 199 -0.72 12.59 -18.94
N ASN A 200 -0.96 12.62 -17.62
CA ASN A 200 -0.24 13.54 -16.75
C ASN A 200 1.24 13.15 -16.54
N ARG A 201 1.57 11.85 -16.57
CA ARG A 201 2.96 11.38 -16.58
C ARG A 201 3.70 11.88 -17.80
N ASP A 202 3.08 11.78 -18.96
CA ASP A 202 3.66 12.25 -20.22
C ASP A 202 3.79 13.77 -20.23
N ALA A 203 2.86 14.50 -19.62
CA ALA A 203 2.98 15.94 -19.43
C ALA A 203 4.16 16.35 -18.53
N VAL A 204 4.41 15.64 -17.40
CA VAL A 204 5.60 15.89 -16.56
C VAL A 204 6.89 15.63 -17.34
N ARG A 205 6.94 14.57 -18.14
CA ARG A 205 8.09 14.27 -19.02
C ARG A 205 8.28 15.33 -20.11
N GLY A 206 7.19 15.80 -20.71
CA GLY A 206 7.19 16.89 -21.68
C GLY A 206 7.72 18.18 -21.08
N PHE A 207 7.31 18.51 -19.85
CA PHE A 207 7.84 19.64 -19.11
C PHE A 207 9.34 19.49 -18.80
N GLU A 208 9.79 18.31 -18.35
CA GLU A 208 11.21 18.04 -18.12
C GLU A 208 12.06 18.26 -19.39
N ALA A 209 11.58 17.75 -20.54
CA ALA A 209 12.25 17.92 -21.82
C ALA A 209 12.31 19.40 -22.24
N ALA A 210 11.22 20.14 -22.10
CA ALA A 210 11.17 21.57 -22.40
C ALA A 210 12.12 22.38 -21.50
N TYR A 211 12.15 22.08 -20.19
CA TYR A 211 13.06 22.72 -19.25
C TYR A 211 14.53 22.39 -19.54
N ARG A 212 14.84 21.14 -19.91
CA ARG A 212 16.17 20.72 -20.35
C ARG A 212 16.62 21.52 -21.57
N SER A 213 15.74 21.70 -22.54
CA SER A 213 16.02 22.51 -23.74
C SER A 213 16.29 23.98 -23.37
N ALA A 214 15.45 24.57 -22.51
CA ALA A 214 15.60 25.97 -22.10
C ALA A 214 16.90 26.25 -21.32
N THR A 215 17.32 25.31 -20.46
CA THR A 215 18.51 25.48 -19.61
C THR A 215 19.80 24.93 -20.20
N GLY A 216 19.71 24.01 -21.16
CA GLY A 216 20.85 23.23 -21.65
C GLY A 216 21.44 22.27 -20.61
N SER A 217 20.75 21.98 -19.51
CA SER A 217 21.24 21.14 -18.41
C SER A 217 20.23 20.03 -18.07
N ALA A 218 20.60 18.78 -18.37
CA ALA A 218 19.82 17.60 -18.00
C ALA A 218 19.69 17.44 -16.48
N THR A 219 20.77 17.69 -15.74
CA THR A 219 20.79 17.61 -14.28
C THR A 219 19.84 18.62 -13.63
N SER A 220 19.80 19.84 -14.17
CA SER A 220 18.89 20.88 -13.66
C SER A 220 17.42 20.52 -13.94
N ALA A 221 17.13 19.95 -15.12
CA ALA A 221 15.79 19.48 -15.46
C ALA A 221 15.33 18.33 -14.56
N ALA A 222 16.16 17.30 -14.40
CA ALA A 222 15.87 16.17 -13.53
C ALA A 222 15.64 16.62 -12.09
N ARG A 223 16.45 17.55 -11.58
CA ARG A 223 16.28 18.13 -10.23
C ARG A 223 14.98 18.93 -10.11
N MET A 224 14.56 19.64 -11.15
CA MET A 224 13.33 20.42 -11.17
C MET A 224 12.09 19.53 -11.07
N VAL A 225 12.05 18.40 -11.78
CA VAL A 225 10.89 17.50 -11.74
C VAL A 225 10.99 16.39 -10.70
N ALA A 226 12.15 16.19 -10.07
CA ALA A 226 12.37 15.17 -9.04
C ALA A 226 11.27 15.15 -7.96
N PRO A 227 10.76 16.29 -7.45
CA PRO A 227 9.66 16.29 -6.50
C PRO A 227 8.39 15.61 -7.03
N CYS A 228 8.08 15.70 -8.32
CA CYS A 228 6.91 15.02 -8.89
C CYS A 228 7.04 13.50 -8.92
N TRP A 229 8.26 12.97 -8.91
CA TRP A 229 8.50 11.52 -8.92
C TRP A 229 8.70 10.93 -7.53
N ALA A 230 9.04 11.78 -6.56
CA ALA A 230 9.45 11.36 -5.21
C ALA A 230 8.46 11.80 -4.11
N ASN A 231 7.73 12.89 -4.30
CA ASN A 231 6.87 13.49 -3.29
C ASN A 231 5.41 13.11 -3.53
N GLU A 232 4.79 12.51 -2.51
CA GLU A 232 3.37 12.16 -2.51
C GLU A 232 2.46 13.35 -2.81
N ARG A 233 2.76 14.54 -2.29
CA ARG A 233 1.89 15.71 -2.47
C ARG A 233 1.88 16.23 -3.90
N VAL A 234 3.04 16.20 -4.55
CA VAL A 234 3.27 16.86 -5.86
C VAL A 234 3.37 15.82 -6.98
N GLY A 235 3.02 14.56 -6.71
CA GLY A 235 3.32 13.45 -7.61
C GLY A 235 2.56 12.17 -7.30
N GLY A 236 1.63 12.19 -6.35
CA GLY A 236 0.94 10.99 -5.88
C GLY A 236 0.25 10.26 -7.04
N PHE A 237 -0.27 10.93 -8.06
CA PHE A 237 -0.86 10.26 -9.22
C PHE A 237 0.12 9.39 -10.05
N LEU A 238 1.43 9.46 -9.79
CA LEU A 238 2.47 8.66 -10.45
C LEU A 238 2.91 7.46 -9.62
N THR A 239 2.85 7.58 -8.30
CA THR A 239 3.39 6.57 -7.36
C THR A 239 2.38 6.09 -6.32
N SER A 240 1.15 6.59 -6.34
CA SER A 240 0.13 6.28 -5.35
C SER A 240 -0.18 4.77 -5.35
N PRO A 241 -0.27 4.14 -4.17
CA PRO A 241 -0.74 2.76 -4.02
C PRO A 241 -2.09 2.51 -4.71
N LEU A 242 -2.94 3.54 -4.84
CA LEU A 242 -4.25 3.41 -5.49
C LEU A 242 -4.14 3.03 -6.97
N LEU A 243 -3.03 3.37 -7.64
CA LEU A 243 -2.79 2.92 -9.02
C LEU A 243 -2.70 1.40 -9.13
N LEU A 244 -2.06 0.76 -8.15
CA LEU A 244 -1.92 -0.68 -8.13
C LEU A 244 -3.29 -1.35 -7.86
N GLU A 245 -4.07 -0.82 -6.92
CA GLU A 245 -5.43 -1.29 -6.65
C GLU A 245 -6.34 -1.16 -7.89
N LEU A 246 -6.26 -0.04 -8.61
CA LEU A 246 -7.01 0.15 -9.86
C LEU A 246 -6.59 -0.83 -10.96
N ARG A 247 -5.28 -1.12 -11.09
CA ARG A 247 -4.79 -2.13 -12.03
C ARG A 247 -5.25 -3.53 -11.64
N ALA A 248 -5.17 -3.87 -10.35
CA ALA A 248 -5.61 -5.16 -9.85
C ALA A 248 -7.10 -5.39 -10.09
N LEU A 249 -7.91 -4.34 -9.90
CA LEU A 249 -9.34 -4.34 -10.21
C LEU A 249 -9.63 -4.62 -11.69
N LEU A 250 -8.85 -4.08 -12.61
CA LEU A 250 -9.01 -4.33 -14.04
C LEU A 250 -8.52 -5.73 -14.45
N GLN A 251 -7.38 -6.14 -13.93
CA GLN A 251 -6.81 -7.46 -14.22
C GLN A 251 -7.73 -8.59 -13.75
N ALA A 252 -8.41 -8.43 -12.61
CA ALA A 252 -9.38 -9.40 -12.12
C ALA A 252 -10.56 -9.67 -13.09
N GLN A 253 -10.81 -8.80 -14.07
CA GLN A 253 -11.82 -9.06 -15.12
C GLN A 253 -11.24 -9.71 -16.38
N SER A 254 -9.96 -9.51 -16.65
CA SER A 254 -9.38 -9.72 -17.96
C SER A 254 -8.37 -10.87 -17.98
N VAL A 255 -8.50 -11.87 -17.11
CA VAL A 255 -7.68 -13.09 -17.23
C VAL A 255 -8.42 -14.05 -18.15
N PRO A 256 -8.15 -14.06 -19.48
CA PRO A 256 -8.58 -15.17 -20.32
C PRO A 256 -7.89 -16.45 -19.82
N GLU A 257 -8.60 -17.58 -19.87
CA GLU A 257 -8.02 -18.88 -19.56
C GLU A 257 -6.77 -19.13 -20.43
N GLY A 258 -5.57 -19.09 -19.84
CA GLY A 258 -4.31 -19.45 -20.50
C GLY A 258 -3.32 -18.32 -20.81
N GLU A 259 -3.59 -17.05 -20.47
CA GLU A 259 -2.59 -15.98 -20.57
C GLU A 259 -1.78 -15.85 -19.26
N GLU A 260 -0.47 -15.58 -19.37
CA GLU A 260 0.42 -15.41 -18.22
C GLU A 260 -0.07 -14.23 -17.37
N VAL A 261 -0.66 -14.57 -16.22
CA VAL A 261 -1.19 -13.58 -15.29
C VAL A 261 -0.02 -12.82 -14.66
N PRO A 262 -0.07 -11.48 -14.59
CA PRO A 262 1.00 -10.70 -13.95
C PRO A 262 1.28 -11.23 -12.54
N GLU A 263 2.56 -11.48 -12.26
CA GLU A 263 2.99 -12.03 -10.97
C GLU A 263 2.58 -11.10 -9.82
N VAL A 264 1.67 -11.59 -8.97
CA VAL A 264 1.23 -10.89 -7.76
C VAL A 264 2.06 -11.38 -6.55
N SER A 265 3.37 -11.36 -6.71
CA SER A 265 4.34 -11.87 -5.73
C SER A 265 4.91 -10.76 -4.85
N CYS A 266 5.15 -11.09 -3.58
CA CYS A 266 5.83 -10.20 -2.64
C CYS A 266 7.33 -10.21 -2.92
N PRO A 267 8.01 -9.07 -3.14
CA PRO A 267 9.44 -9.05 -3.43
C PRO A 267 10.34 -9.40 -2.23
N ILE A 268 9.77 -9.67 -1.05
CA ILE A 268 10.52 -10.09 0.16
C ILE A 268 10.48 -11.61 0.33
N CYS A 269 9.28 -12.20 0.40
CA CYS A 269 9.14 -13.66 0.57
C CYS A 269 9.06 -14.43 -0.75
N LEU A 270 8.88 -13.73 -1.88
CA LEU A 270 8.69 -14.29 -3.22
C LEU A 270 7.43 -15.18 -3.37
N CYS A 271 6.54 -15.18 -2.38
CA CYS A 271 5.24 -15.85 -2.44
C CYS A 271 4.11 -14.88 -2.87
N ALA A 272 2.94 -15.40 -3.19
CA ALA A 272 1.71 -14.62 -3.36
C ALA A 272 1.49 -13.57 -2.25
N LEU A 273 1.11 -12.36 -2.63
CA LEU A 273 0.86 -11.27 -1.69
C LEU A 273 -0.26 -11.60 -0.69
N PHE A 274 0.08 -11.67 0.60
CA PHE A 274 -0.86 -11.88 1.71
C PHE A 274 -1.03 -10.62 2.54
N ARG A 275 -2.28 -10.14 2.66
CA ARG A 275 -2.63 -8.84 3.27
C ARG A 275 -1.69 -7.72 2.79
N PRO A 276 -1.62 -7.48 1.47
CA PRO A 276 -0.68 -6.55 0.90
C PRO A 276 -0.86 -5.14 1.46
N VAL A 277 0.28 -4.49 1.70
CA VAL A 277 0.37 -3.09 2.09
C VAL A 277 1.22 -2.37 1.05
N GLY A 278 0.65 -1.32 0.47
CA GLY A 278 1.31 -0.44 -0.49
C GLY A 278 2.01 0.71 0.21
N LEU A 279 3.30 0.86 -0.03
CA LEU A 279 4.04 2.07 0.32
C LEU A 279 3.79 3.15 -0.72
N VAL A 280 3.93 4.40 -0.30
CA VAL A 280 3.78 5.64 -1.09
C VAL A 280 4.67 5.74 -2.34
N CYS A 281 5.74 4.94 -2.37
CA CYS A 281 6.58 4.76 -3.55
C CYS A 281 5.96 3.88 -4.64
N GLY A 282 4.79 3.30 -4.37
CA GLY A 282 4.04 2.43 -5.28
C GLY A 282 4.47 0.97 -5.25
N HIS A 283 5.25 0.53 -4.27
CA HIS A 283 5.59 -0.88 -4.07
C HIS A 283 4.71 -1.50 -3.00
N ALA A 284 4.27 -2.74 -3.23
CA ALA A 284 3.45 -3.51 -2.30
C ALA A 284 4.22 -4.72 -1.75
N PHE A 285 3.94 -5.05 -0.49
CA PHE A 285 4.56 -6.16 0.24
C PHE A 285 3.51 -6.83 1.12
N CYS A 286 3.72 -8.08 1.53
CA CYS A 286 2.92 -8.66 2.61
C CYS A 286 3.07 -7.82 3.88
N SER A 287 1.98 -7.61 4.62
CA SER A 287 2.00 -6.81 5.86
C SER A 287 3.06 -7.30 6.85
N HIS A 288 3.17 -8.62 7.04
CA HIS A 288 4.17 -9.23 7.91
C HIS A 288 5.60 -9.04 7.39
N CYS A 289 5.84 -9.27 6.09
CA CYS A 289 7.16 -9.10 5.49
C CYS A 289 7.66 -7.65 5.59
N LEU A 290 6.77 -6.68 5.39
CA LEU A 290 7.12 -5.27 5.57
C LEU A 290 7.53 -5.03 7.02
N ARG A 291 6.70 -5.41 8.01
CA ARG A 291 7.00 -5.24 9.45
C ARG A 291 8.32 -5.90 9.86
N GLY A 292 8.55 -7.15 9.47
CA GLY A 292 9.80 -7.85 9.76
C GLY A 292 11.03 -7.15 9.16
N SER A 293 10.90 -6.59 7.95
CA SER A 293 11.97 -5.78 7.37
C SER A 293 12.23 -4.48 8.15
N LEU A 294 11.25 -3.92 8.85
CA LEU A 294 11.43 -2.73 9.69
C LEU A 294 12.08 -3.09 11.03
N GLU A 295 11.76 -4.26 11.58
CA GLU A 295 12.40 -4.71 12.83
C GLU A 295 13.88 -5.04 12.60
N ALA A 296 14.21 -5.64 11.46
CA ALA A 296 15.58 -5.97 11.08
C ALA A 296 16.44 -4.74 10.76
N ARG A 297 15.82 -3.68 10.19
CA ARG A 297 16.49 -2.42 9.89
C ARG A 297 16.14 -1.44 11.00
N ARG A 298 17.06 -1.18 11.93
CA ARG A 298 16.96 -0.06 12.88
C ARG A 298 16.99 1.28 12.12
N CYS A 299 15.94 1.59 11.37
CA CYS A 299 15.73 2.89 10.77
C CYS A 299 15.63 3.86 11.94
N SER A 300 16.56 4.81 11.98
CA SER A 300 16.66 5.82 13.02
C SER A 300 15.31 6.51 13.20
N THR A 301 14.64 6.22 14.30
CA THR A 301 13.48 7.00 14.73
C THR A 301 14.00 8.38 15.11
N THR A 302 13.75 9.38 14.28
CA THR A 302 13.98 10.77 14.69
C THR A 302 12.90 11.13 15.69
N GLU A 303 13.23 11.07 16.98
CA GLU A 303 12.39 11.62 18.04
C GLU A 303 12.36 13.14 17.89
N VAL A 304 11.41 13.65 17.12
CA VAL A 304 11.10 15.07 17.07
C VAL A 304 10.12 15.36 18.20
N SER A 305 10.61 15.98 19.28
CA SER A 305 9.84 16.35 20.46
C SER A 305 8.55 17.10 20.10
N GLY A 306 7.40 16.48 20.36
CA GLY A 306 6.09 17.15 20.40
C GLY A 306 5.04 16.69 19.37
N SER A 307 5.36 15.81 18.43
CA SER A 307 4.39 15.20 17.49
C SER A 307 4.43 13.68 17.59
N ALA A 308 3.29 13.00 17.38
CA ALA A 308 3.25 11.54 17.33
C ALA A 308 4.35 11.03 16.38
N PRO A 309 5.20 10.08 16.82
CA PRO A 309 6.37 9.68 16.05
C PRO A 309 5.92 9.05 14.73
N SER A 310 6.10 9.77 13.62
CA SER A 310 5.93 9.20 12.29
C SER A 310 7.10 8.26 12.05
N VAL A 311 6.84 6.95 12.04
CA VAL A 311 7.88 5.95 11.76
C VAL A 311 8.20 6.02 10.28
N GLU A 312 9.35 6.60 9.95
CA GLU A 312 9.88 6.58 8.60
C GLU A 312 10.47 5.20 8.29
N VAL A 313 10.13 4.69 7.11
CA VAL A 313 10.47 3.35 6.65
C VAL A 313 11.12 3.40 5.29
N CYS A 314 12.22 2.69 5.12
CA CYS A 314 12.88 2.53 3.83
C CYS A 314 12.19 1.39 3.07
N CYS A 315 11.66 1.68 1.87
CA CYS A 315 11.08 0.66 1.00
C CYS A 315 12.11 -0.43 0.67
N PRO A 316 11.85 -1.72 0.97
CA PRO A 316 12.82 -2.80 0.72
C PRO A 316 13.21 -2.97 -0.76
N HIS A 317 12.33 -2.55 -1.68
CA HIS A 317 12.55 -2.67 -3.12
C HIS A 317 13.37 -1.49 -3.68
N CYS A 318 12.88 -0.25 -3.53
CA CYS A 318 13.52 0.93 -4.16
C CYS A 318 14.35 1.80 -3.20
N ARG A 319 14.43 1.41 -1.92
CA ARG A 319 15.11 2.14 -0.83
C ARG A 319 14.62 3.57 -0.57
N ARG A 320 13.50 3.96 -1.16
CA ARG A 320 12.89 5.28 -0.91
C ARG A 320 12.31 5.32 0.50
N MET A 321 12.54 6.43 1.22
CA MET A 321 11.89 6.69 2.50
C MET A 321 10.39 6.90 2.28
N SER A 322 9.58 6.32 3.14
CA SER A 322 8.12 6.37 3.14
C SER A 322 7.66 6.49 4.58
N ARG A 323 6.48 7.05 4.83
CA ARG A 323 5.93 7.02 6.19
C ARG A 323 5.08 5.77 6.37
N LEU A 324 5.29 5.05 7.47
CA LEU A 324 4.53 3.82 7.73
C LEU A 324 3.05 4.08 7.98
N ASP A 325 2.71 5.24 8.57
CA ASP A 325 1.33 5.68 8.78
C ASP A 325 0.63 6.06 7.47
N ALA A 326 1.38 6.26 6.38
CA ALA A 326 0.85 6.47 5.03
C ALA A 326 0.74 5.16 4.23
N ALA A 327 1.11 4.01 4.80
CA ALA A 327 1.00 2.73 4.13
C ALA A 327 -0.48 2.33 4.01
N VAL A 328 -0.90 1.91 2.82
CA VAL A 328 -2.31 1.66 2.49
C VAL A 328 -2.54 0.15 2.35
N GLU A 329 -3.53 -0.40 3.05
CA GLU A 329 -3.97 -1.79 2.83
C GLU A 329 -4.58 -1.93 1.43
N MET A 330 -4.31 -3.07 0.78
CA MET A 330 -4.59 -3.27 -0.65
C MET A 330 -5.52 -4.47 -0.89
N PRO A 331 -6.80 -4.37 -0.53
CA PRO A 331 -7.72 -5.52 -0.57
C PRO A 331 -8.00 -6.02 -2.00
N ARG A 332 -7.89 -5.19 -3.05
CA ARG A 332 -8.06 -5.66 -4.43
C ARG A 332 -6.84 -6.41 -4.91
N LEU A 333 -5.65 -5.95 -4.54
CA LEU A 333 -4.44 -6.69 -4.81
C LEU A 333 -4.44 -8.04 -4.07
N GLU A 334 -4.98 -8.09 -2.85
CA GLU A 334 -5.18 -9.35 -2.12
C GLU A 334 -6.17 -10.28 -2.83
N ALA A 335 -7.31 -9.76 -3.28
CA ALA A 335 -8.31 -10.54 -4.01
C ALA A 335 -7.74 -11.08 -5.33
N LEU A 336 -6.93 -10.27 -6.03
CA LEU A 336 -6.22 -10.72 -7.22
C LEU A 336 -5.22 -11.83 -6.86
N ALA A 337 -4.33 -11.62 -5.87
CA ALA A 337 -3.35 -12.62 -5.45
C ALA A 337 -4.00 -13.98 -5.12
N ARG A 338 -5.15 -13.96 -4.42
CA ARG A 338 -5.93 -15.17 -4.10
C ARG A 338 -6.51 -15.86 -5.34
N THR A 339 -6.86 -15.09 -6.37
CA THR A 339 -7.42 -15.62 -7.62
C THR A 339 -6.32 -16.20 -8.51
N VAL A 340 -5.16 -15.54 -8.56
CA VAL A 340 -4.03 -15.91 -9.42
C VAL A 340 -3.24 -17.09 -8.85
N SER A 341 -2.99 -17.11 -7.54
CA SER A 341 -2.19 -18.13 -6.86
C SER A 341 -2.90 -18.62 -5.59
N PRO A 342 -4.04 -19.35 -5.72
CA PRO A 342 -4.87 -19.75 -4.57
C PRO A 342 -4.14 -20.66 -3.57
N GLU A 343 -3.28 -21.56 -4.05
CA GLU A 343 -2.52 -22.50 -3.21
C GLU A 343 -1.48 -21.77 -2.34
N GLU A 344 -0.62 -20.95 -2.95
CA GLU A 344 0.36 -20.14 -2.21
C GLU A 344 -0.31 -19.18 -1.24
N TRP A 345 -1.42 -18.55 -1.65
CA TRP A 345 -2.16 -17.64 -0.78
C TRP A 345 -2.76 -18.38 0.43
N ALA A 346 -3.29 -19.59 0.22
CA ALA A 346 -3.82 -20.42 1.30
C ALA A 346 -2.73 -20.88 2.27
N GLU A 347 -1.54 -21.23 1.77
CA GLU A 347 -0.38 -21.55 2.60
C GLU A 347 0.03 -20.35 3.48
N GLN A 348 0.11 -19.15 2.89
CA GLN A 348 0.38 -17.92 3.64
C GLN A 348 -0.69 -17.64 4.70
N GLN A 349 -1.97 -17.89 4.38
CA GLN A 349 -3.06 -17.74 5.34
C GLN A 349 -2.92 -18.70 6.52
N GLU A 350 -2.60 -19.96 6.27
CA GLU A 350 -2.42 -20.96 7.33
C GLU A 350 -1.18 -20.65 8.18
N GLN A 351 -0.06 -20.28 7.56
CA GLN A 351 1.12 -19.85 8.29
C GLN A 351 0.79 -18.68 9.23
N HIS A 352 0.06 -17.67 8.75
CA HIS A 352 -0.37 -16.55 9.58
C HIS A 352 -1.27 -16.98 10.75
N ARG A 353 -2.16 -17.96 10.54
CA ARG A 353 -3.00 -18.52 11.61
C ARG A 353 -2.16 -19.21 12.69
N LEU A 354 -1.17 -20.00 12.28
CA LEU A 354 -0.25 -20.67 13.20
C LEU A 354 0.58 -19.66 14.00
N GLU A 355 1.09 -18.60 13.36
CA GLU A 355 1.81 -17.52 14.03
C GLU A 355 0.94 -16.79 15.07
N LEU A 356 -0.31 -16.47 14.73
CA LEU A 356 -1.25 -15.84 15.67
C LEU A 356 -1.58 -16.75 16.86
N ALA A 357 -1.76 -18.05 16.61
CA ALA A 357 -2.00 -19.04 17.67
C ALA A 357 -0.79 -19.17 18.60
N ALA A 358 0.43 -19.21 18.05
CA ALA A 358 1.67 -19.23 18.83
C ALA A 358 1.82 -17.96 19.69
N ALA A 359 1.55 -16.77 19.13
CA ALA A 359 1.63 -15.51 19.86
C ALA A 359 0.56 -15.38 20.97
N GLU A 360 -0.62 -15.96 20.79
CA GLU A 360 -1.64 -16.05 21.85
C GLU A 360 -1.19 -16.98 22.97
N LEU A 361 -0.66 -18.16 22.65
CA LEU A 361 -0.13 -19.09 23.63
C LEU A 361 1.01 -18.46 24.45
N GLU A 362 1.95 -17.78 23.79
CA GLU A 362 3.03 -17.06 24.48
C GLU A 362 2.49 -15.97 25.42
N ARG A 363 1.47 -15.22 25.00
CA ARG A 363 0.80 -14.22 25.86
C ARG A 363 0.14 -14.86 27.07
N GLN A 364 -0.52 -16.01 26.90
CA GLN A 364 -1.14 -16.75 28.01
C GLN A 364 -0.09 -17.27 28.98
N GLU A 365 1.01 -17.83 28.49
CA GLU A 365 2.13 -18.30 29.32
C GLU A 365 2.81 -17.16 30.06
N ALA A 366 3.00 -16.00 29.42
CA ALA A 366 3.53 -14.80 30.04
C ALA A 366 2.61 -14.26 31.14
N MET A 367 1.29 -14.25 30.90
CA MET A 367 0.29 -13.89 31.91
C MET A 367 0.32 -14.85 33.09
N ALA A 368 0.34 -16.17 32.83
CA ALA A 368 0.43 -17.20 33.87
C ALA A 368 1.73 -17.08 34.68
N ARG A 369 2.85 -16.73 34.04
CA ARG A 369 4.13 -16.47 34.71
C ARG A 369 4.04 -15.26 35.64
N ARG A 370 3.46 -14.14 35.18
CA ARG A 370 3.22 -12.95 36.01
C ARG A 370 2.34 -13.24 37.21
N LEU A 371 1.30 -14.06 37.04
CA LEU A 371 0.44 -14.48 38.17
C LEU A 371 1.22 -15.29 39.20
N ARG A 372 2.05 -16.25 38.76
CA ARG A 372 2.93 -17.03 39.66
C ARG A 372 3.94 -16.15 40.40
N GLU A 373 4.53 -15.18 39.71
CA GLU A 373 5.52 -14.26 40.29
C GLU A 373 4.90 -13.20 41.22
N GLY A 374 3.68 -12.74 40.91
CA GLY A 374 2.95 -11.74 41.70
C GLY A 374 2.35 -12.32 42.98
N PHE A 375 1.79 -13.52 42.93
CA PHE A 375 1.25 -14.18 44.13
C PHE A 375 2.32 -14.49 45.20
N GLY A 376 3.58 -14.64 44.80
CA GLY A 376 4.67 -14.98 45.72
C GLY A 376 5.22 -13.82 46.55
N ARG A 377 5.05 -12.56 46.14
CA ARG A 377 5.70 -11.41 46.82
C ARG A 377 4.82 -10.69 47.84
N ASP A 378 3.51 -10.61 47.59
CA ASP A 378 2.62 -9.82 48.46
C ASP A 378 2.03 -10.63 49.64
N PHE A 379 1.95 -11.96 49.53
CA PHE A 379 1.47 -12.80 50.64
C PHE A 379 2.52 -13.05 51.74
N ALA A 380 3.81 -13.03 51.39
CA ALA A 380 4.89 -13.23 52.38
C ALA A 380 5.03 -12.05 53.37
N GLY A 381 4.58 -10.84 52.99
CA GLY A 381 4.58 -9.66 53.86
C GLY A 381 3.37 -9.55 54.79
N CYS A 382 2.21 -10.08 54.37
CA CYS A 382 0.95 -9.95 55.11
C CYS A 382 0.67 -11.10 56.10
N LEU A 383 1.46 -12.18 56.05
CA LEU A 383 1.40 -13.29 57.02
C LEU A 383 2.33 -13.10 58.22
N ARG A 384 2.74 -11.87 58.57
CA ARG A 384 3.16 -11.60 59.95
C ARG A 384 1.91 -11.40 60.79
N PRO A 385 1.50 -12.39 61.62
CA PRO A 385 0.43 -12.16 62.56
C PRO A 385 0.78 -10.93 63.41
N PRO A 386 -0.16 -10.01 63.67
CA PRO A 386 0.08 -8.93 64.61
C PRO A 386 0.51 -9.54 65.94
N ALA A 387 1.59 -9.02 66.54
CA ALA A 387 2.22 -9.56 67.75
C ALA A 387 1.26 -9.63 68.97
N SER A 388 0.04 -9.10 68.86
CA SER A 388 -1.00 -9.12 69.89
C SER A 388 -1.89 -10.37 69.93
N MET A 389 -1.74 -11.35 69.01
CA MET A 389 -2.57 -12.57 68.98
C MET A 389 -1.88 -13.84 69.56
N HIS A 390 -0.86 -13.69 70.42
CA HIS A 390 -0.18 -14.85 71.03
C HIS A 390 -0.97 -15.59 72.12
N GLY A 391 -2.21 -15.18 72.45
CA GLY A 391 -2.94 -15.70 73.61
C GLY A 391 -4.15 -16.59 73.36
N LEU A 392 -4.60 -16.80 72.12
CA LEU A 392 -5.93 -17.39 71.85
C LEU A 392 -5.95 -18.79 71.21
N PHE A 393 -4.79 -19.39 70.89
CA PHE A 393 -4.75 -20.68 70.17
C PHE A 393 -4.11 -21.84 70.92
N SER A 394 -4.05 -21.79 72.26
CA SER A 394 -3.45 -22.86 73.08
C SER A 394 -4.36 -24.09 73.29
N GLY A 395 -5.47 -24.24 72.55
CA GLY A 395 -6.48 -25.27 72.80
C GLY A 395 -6.97 -26.08 71.59
N LEU A 396 -6.48 -25.82 70.37
CA LEU A 396 -6.89 -26.58 69.19
C LEU A 396 -5.81 -27.60 68.84
N GLY A 397 -6.18 -28.89 68.94
CA GLY A 397 -5.31 -30.01 68.61
C GLY A 397 -4.88 -30.05 67.14
N PRO A 398 -3.93 -30.92 66.77
CA PRO A 398 -3.16 -30.89 65.52
C PRO A 398 -3.94 -31.27 64.23
N LEU A 399 -5.27 -31.17 64.22
CA LEU A 399 -6.06 -31.44 63.03
C LEU A 399 -6.37 -30.14 62.27
N SER A 400 -5.80 -30.07 61.07
CA SER A 400 -6.34 -29.38 59.89
C SER A 400 -6.04 -27.89 59.64
N VAL A 401 -4.82 -27.42 59.91
CA VAL A 401 -4.34 -26.18 59.26
C VAL A 401 -4.37 -26.31 57.71
N GLN A 402 -4.27 -27.53 57.18
CA GLN A 402 -4.44 -27.81 55.75
C GLN A 402 -5.88 -27.67 55.24
N ASP A 403 -6.91 -27.94 56.04
CA ASP A 403 -8.33 -27.81 55.59
C ASP A 403 -8.82 -26.35 55.65
N ALA A 404 -8.25 -25.54 56.54
CA ALA A 404 -8.56 -24.11 56.60
C ALA A 404 -8.06 -23.32 55.38
N ILE A 405 -6.94 -23.73 54.77
CA ILE A 405 -6.37 -23.06 53.59
C ILE A 405 -7.20 -23.35 52.32
N ILE A 406 -7.80 -24.53 52.21
CA ILE A 406 -8.66 -24.90 51.07
C ILE A 406 -9.99 -24.12 51.11
N THR A 407 -10.49 -23.76 52.29
CA THR A 407 -11.79 -23.10 52.44
C THR A 407 -11.75 -21.59 52.15
N PHE A 408 -10.59 -20.94 52.27
CA PHE A 408 -10.45 -19.48 52.01
C PHE A 408 -9.87 -19.11 50.64
N GLY A 409 -9.43 -20.09 49.84
CA GLY A 409 -8.86 -19.86 48.49
C GLY A 409 -9.89 -19.68 47.36
N MET A 410 -11.20 -19.70 47.66
CA MET A 410 -12.28 -19.53 46.68
C MET A 410 -13.26 -18.42 47.11
N CYS A 411 -12.78 -17.17 47.15
CA CYS A 411 -13.60 -15.95 47.17
C CYS A 411 -12.96 -14.90 46.25
#